data_AF-A0A257VA98-F1
#
_entry.id   AF-A0A257VA98-F1
#
_cell.length_a   1.000
_cell.length_b   1.000
_cell.length_c   1.000
_cell.angle_alpha   90.00
_cell.angle_beta   90.00
_cell.angle_gamma   90.00
#
_symmetry.space_group_name_H-M   'P 1'
#
loop_
_entity.id
_entity.type
_entity.pdbx_description
1 polymer ?
#
loop_
_entity_poly.entity_id
_entity_poly.type
_entity_poly.pdbx_seq_one_letter_code
_entity_poly.pdbx_strand_id
1 'polypeptide(L)'
;MRKSLFALIALLAAAPLLAALPKGWVGRETCATCHEDTARAFVAGPHGRAMADRAPKNLLKLEGNTLDRACESCHGPGEAHANDPSTTNIRTLKGASTREASAGCVLCHAAQAGGLAMRTPAHQRAGIACLDCHVPGHAAPAAEPLLARPRATLCTPCHATEAAQFALPYAHREGTKPFECMSCHSIHGGTTVRGRIEEDGQQRCVTCHTEKAGPHVYPHPPMAVNGCAACHRPHGSPNPFMLTRPSTTQLCLECHTDTPSFHDLSQPAFRSCVSCHEAVHGSQRDPKLFQE
;
A
#
# COMPACT_ATOMS: atom_id res chain seq x y z
N MET A 1 -68.11 -30.11 -38.77
CA MET A 1 -67.86 -28.90 -39.57
C MET A 1 -66.77 -28.10 -38.84
N ARG A 2 -65.50 -28.16 -39.31
CA ARG A 2 -64.81 -27.07 -40.05
C ARG A 2 -64.79 -25.77 -39.20
N LYS A 3 -63.67 -25.17 -38.77
CA LYS A 3 -62.30 -25.09 -39.32
C LYS A 3 -61.30 -24.71 -38.22
N SER A 4 -60.08 -25.21 -38.36
CA SER A 4 -58.84 -24.69 -37.76
C SER A 4 -58.53 -23.27 -38.26
N LEU A 5 -57.98 -22.43 -37.39
CA LEU A 5 -57.17 -21.28 -37.82
C LEU A 5 -55.99 -21.13 -36.86
N PHE A 6 -54.81 -21.51 -37.34
CA PHE A 6 -53.51 -21.15 -36.77
C PHE A 6 -53.36 -19.62 -36.88
N ALA A 7 -53.07 -18.96 -35.76
CA ALA A 7 -52.60 -17.58 -35.75
C ALA A 7 -51.18 -17.55 -35.19
N LEU A 8 -50.29 -17.02 -36.02
CA LEU A 8 -48.86 -16.83 -35.85
C LEU A 8 -48.53 -16.17 -34.48
N ILE A 9 -47.78 -16.86 -33.63
CA ILE A 9 -47.06 -16.23 -32.53
C ILE A 9 -45.84 -15.55 -33.14
N ALA A 10 -45.94 -14.24 -33.35
CA ALA A 10 -44.77 -13.42 -33.62
C ALA A 10 -43.89 -13.41 -32.35
N LEU A 11 -42.76 -14.12 -32.40
CA LEU A 11 -41.67 -13.90 -31.45
C LEU A 11 -41.18 -12.47 -31.64
N LEU A 12 -41.71 -11.53 -30.84
CA LEU A 12 -40.96 -10.34 -30.48
C LEU A 12 -39.78 -10.81 -29.64
N ALA A 13 -38.63 -10.94 -30.31
CA ALA A 13 -37.35 -11.10 -29.64
C ALA A 13 -37.23 -9.97 -28.61
N ALA A 14 -37.25 -10.34 -27.33
CA ALA A 14 -36.90 -9.45 -26.25
C ALA A 14 -35.42 -9.06 -26.46
N ALA A 15 -35.20 -7.88 -27.03
CA ALA A 15 -33.90 -7.22 -26.94
C ALA A 15 -33.58 -7.13 -25.44
N PRO A 16 -32.37 -7.53 -25.01
CA PRO A 16 -32.00 -7.37 -23.61
C PRO A 16 -32.08 -5.88 -23.31
N LEU A 17 -32.75 -5.54 -22.22
CA LEU A 17 -32.79 -4.21 -21.66
C LEU A 17 -31.34 -3.84 -21.30
N LEU A 18 -30.58 -3.28 -22.24
CA LEU A 18 -29.33 -2.59 -21.94
C LEU A 18 -29.73 -1.44 -21.01
N ALA A 19 -29.33 -1.54 -19.75
CA ALA A 19 -29.50 -0.48 -18.78
C ALA A 19 -28.92 0.81 -19.38
N ALA A 20 -29.79 1.74 -19.78
CA ALA A 20 -29.42 2.96 -20.47
C ALA A 20 -28.26 3.65 -19.73
N LEU A 21 -27.22 4.01 -20.48
CA LEU A 21 -26.07 4.71 -19.92
C LEU A 21 -26.52 6.08 -19.35
N PRO A 22 -25.84 6.62 -18.33
CA PRO A 22 -26.12 7.97 -17.84
C PRO A 22 -26.03 8.99 -18.99
N LYS A 23 -26.77 10.10 -18.90
CA LYS A 23 -26.78 11.14 -19.94
C LYS A 23 -25.35 11.57 -20.31
N GLY A 24 -25.03 11.60 -21.61
CA GLY A 24 -23.71 11.99 -22.15
C GLY A 24 -22.68 10.86 -22.21
N TRP A 25 -23.04 9.64 -21.84
CA TRP A 25 -22.17 8.48 -21.92
C TRP A 25 -22.41 7.71 -23.21
N VAL A 26 -21.34 7.30 -23.87
CA VAL A 26 -21.38 6.57 -25.16
C VAL A 26 -20.99 5.10 -25.03
N GLY A 27 -20.35 4.73 -23.92
CA GLY A 27 -19.97 3.35 -23.63
C GLY A 27 -18.67 2.88 -24.29
N ARG A 28 -18.11 1.80 -23.75
CA ARG A 28 -16.77 1.31 -24.14
C ARG A 28 -16.63 0.94 -25.61
N GLU A 29 -17.72 0.48 -26.25
CA GLU A 29 -17.68 0.00 -27.63
C GLU A 29 -17.42 1.15 -28.59
N THR A 30 -18.06 2.31 -28.35
CA THR A 30 -17.77 3.55 -29.07
C THR A 30 -16.33 4.02 -28.82
N CYS A 31 -15.79 3.87 -27.61
CA CYS A 31 -14.39 4.18 -27.37
C CYS A 31 -13.45 3.24 -28.17
N ALA A 32 -13.79 1.95 -28.26
CA ALA A 32 -12.98 0.94 -28.91
C ALA A 32 -12.90 1.10 -30.44
N THR A 33 -13.85 1.79 -31.09
CA THR A 33 -13.77 2.06 -32.53
C THR A 33 -12.60 2.99 -32.90
N CYS A 34 -12.13 3.80 -31.95
CA CYS A 34 -10.97 4.70 -32.14
C CYS A 34 -9.76 4.32 -31.28
N HIS A 35 -9.97 3.65 -30.13
CA HIS A 35 -8.94 3.27 -29.17
C HIS A 35 -8.87 1.75 -28.95
N GLU A 36 -8.83 0.99 -30.04
CA GLU A 36 -8.90 -0.47 -30.03
C GLU A 36 -7.85 -1.12 -29.11
N ASP A 37 -6.57 -0.72 -29.26
CA ASP A 37 -5.47 -1.27 -28.47
C ASP A 37 -5.59 -0.96 -26.98
N THR A 38 -6.02 0.26 -26.65
CA THR A 38 -6.23 0.68 -25.25
C THR A 38 -7.41 -0.06 -24.63
N ALA A 39 -8.51 -0.20 -25.37
CA ALA A 39 -9.67 -0.95 -24.91
C ALA A 39 -9.31 -2.43 -24.67
N ARG A 40 -8.55 -3.05 -25.60
CA ARG A 40 -8.06 -4.42 -25.47
C ARG A 40 -7.15 -4.60 -24.27
N ALA A 41 -6.18 -3.70 -24.09
CA ALA A 41 -5.26 -3.72 -22.96
C ALA A 41 -5.98 -3.56 -21.61
N PHE A 42 -6.93 -2.63 -21.53
CA PHE A 42 -7.71 -2.39 -20.33
C PHE A 42 -8.54 -3.60 -19.92
N VAL A 43 -9.25 -4.23 -20.87
CA VAL A 43 -10.07 -5.43 -20.63
C VAL A 43 -9.21 -6.58 -20.11
N ALA A 44 -8.01 -6.79 -20.67
CA ALA A 44 -7.08 -7.81 -20.21
C ALA A 44 -6.43 -7.46 -18.85
N GLY A 45 -6.39 -6.18 -18.49
CA GLY A 45 -5.78 -5.66 -17.28
C GLY A 45 -6.58 -5.95 -16.00
N PRO A 46 -5.99 -5.68 -14.82
CA PRO A 46 -6.64 -5.90 -13.53
C PRO A 46 -7.95 -5.12 -13.34
N HIS A 47 -8.04 -3.87 -13.83
CA HIS A 47 -9.29 -3.10 -13.77
C HIS A 47 -10.37 -3.70 -14.66
N GLY A 48 -10.06 -4.07 -15.90
CA GLY A 48 -11.01 -4.71 -16.81
C GLY A 48 -11.54 -6.03 -16.27
N ARG A 49 -10.65 -6.91 -15.77
CA ARG A 49 -11.06 -8.15 -15.10
C ARG A 49 -11.92 -7.90 -13.86
N ALA A 50 -11.50 -6.98 -12.98
CA ALA A 50 -12.27 -6.64 -11.80
C ALA A 50 -13.66 -6.09 -12.13
N MET A 51 -13.81 -5.31 -13.19
CA MET A 51 -15.09 -4.75 -13.65
C MET A 51 -15.94 -5.74 -14.46
N ALA A 52 -15.32 -6.76 -15.06
CA ALA A 52 -16.03 -7.86 -15.72
C ALA A 52 -16.58 -8.87 -14.70
N ASP A 53 -15.81 -9.20 -13.66
CA ASP A 53 -16.15 -10.22 -12.66
C ASP A 53 -17.04 -9.69 -11.52
N ARG A 54 -17.04 -8.36 -11.30
CA ARG A 54 -17.84 -7.71 -10.26
C ARG A 54 -19.11 -7.11 -10.87
N ALA A 55 -20.15 -7.92 -10.95
CA ALA A 55 -21.52 -7.45 -10.74
C ALA A 55 -21.96 -7.73 -9.28
N PRO A 56 -21.35 -7.11 -8.24
CA PRO A 56 -21.92 -7.17 -6.91
C PRO A 56 -23.24 -6.41 -6.99
N LYS A 57 -24.32 -7.18 -6.86
CA LYS A 57 -25.61 -6.66 -6.43
C LYS A 57 -25.32 -5.68 -5.28
N ASN A 58 -25.52 -4.38 -5.50
CA ASN A 58 -25.56 -3.29 -4.51
C ASN A 58 -24.36 -2.32 -4.38
N LEU A 59 -23.36 -2.27 -5.27
CA LEU A 59 -22.22 -1.34 -5.12
C LEU A 59 -22.40 0.01 -5.85
N LEU A 60 -23.46 0.73 -5.49
CA LEU A 60 -24.28 1.64 -6.31
C LEU A 60 -25.36 0.83 -7.05
N LYS A 61 -26.57 1.37 -7.13
CA LYS A 61 -27.69 0.82 -7.92
C LYS A 61 -27.40 0.91 -9.44
N LEU A 62 -26.23 0.45 -9.88
CA LEU A 62 -25.80 0.38 -11.26
C LEU A 62 -26.07 -1.04 -11.73
N GLU A 63 -27.30 -1.31 -12.13
CA GLU A 63 -27.66 -2.57 -12.79
C GLU A 63 -26.95 -2.64 -14.16
N GLY A 64 -26.26 -3.76 -14.45
CA GLY A 64 -25.58 -4.01 -15.73
C GLY A 64 -24.07 -4.30 -15.61
N ASN A 65 -23.45 -4.62 -16.74
CA ASN A 65 -22.00 -4.85 -16.85
C ASN A 65 -21.22 -3.55 -16.60
N THR A 66 -20.44 -3.48 -15.51
CA THR A 66 -19.65 -2.27 -15.20
C THR A 66 -18.54 -2.01 -16.23
N LEU A 67 -18.17 -3.02 -17.03
CA LEU A 67 -17.20 -2.90 -18.10
C LEU A 67 -17.65 -1.94 -19.19
N ASP A 68 -18.94 -1.91 -19.54
CA ASP A 68 -19.47 -1.03 -20.60
C ASP A 68 -19.33 0.46 -20.23
N ARG A 69 -19.20 0.74 -18.93
CA ARG A 69 -19.01 2.06 -18.33
C ARG A 69 -17.56 2.32 -17.91
N ALA A 70 -16.62 1.45 -18.23
CA ALA A 70 -15.29 1.46 -17.62
C ALA A 70 -14.46 2.70 -17.99
N CYS A 71 -14.42 3.09 -19.27
CA CYS A 71 -13.63 4.23 -19.74
C CYS A 71 -14.12 5.54 -19.09
N GLU A 72 -15.42 5.75 -19.16
CA GLU A 72 -16.11 6.97 -18.71
C GLU A 72 -16.20 7.07 -17.17
N SER A 73 -15.96 5.96 -16.44
CA SER A 73 -15.81 5.98 -14.97
C SER A 73 -14.58 6.78 -14.52
N CYS A 74 -13.53 6.81 -15.34
CA CYS A 74 -12.33 7.60 -15.10
C CYS A 74 -12.33 8.91 -15.88
N HIS A 75 -12.82 8.87 -17.13
CA HIS A 75 -12.75 9.96 -18.10
C HIS A 75 -14.01 10.85 -18.17
N GLY A 76 -15.05 10.52 -17.41
CA GLY A 76 -16.33 11.23 -17.46
C GLY A 76 -17.12 10.94 -18.76
N PRO A 77 -18.25 11.64 -18.98
CA PRO A 77 -19.10 11.45 -20.15
C PRO A 77 -18.33 11.69 -21.46
N GLY A 78 -18.33 10.72 -22.37
CA GLY A 78 -17.55 10.76 -23.61
C GLY A 78 -18.25 11.33 -24.84
N GLU A 79 -19.53 11.67 -24.78
CA GLU A 79 -20.32 12.11 -25.95
C GLU A 79 -19.70 13.30 -26.69
N ALA A 80 -19.24 14.33 -25.97
CA ALA A 80 -18.60 15.48 -26.60
C ALA A 80 -17.30 15.09 -27.34
N HIS A 81 -16.53 14.16 -26.77
CA HIS A 81 -15.28 13.68 -27.36
C HIS A 81 -15.50 12.73 -28.53
N ALA A 82 -16.56 11.91 -28.47
CA ALA A 82 -16.94 11.03 -29.58
C ALA A 82 -17.37 11.85 -30.82
N ASN A 83 -17.99 13.01 -30.61
CA ASN A 83 -18.42 13.92 -31.68
C ASN A 83 -17.29 14.83 -32.18
N ASP A 84 -16.37 15.23 -31.29
CA ASP A 84 -15.18 16.01 -31.61
C ASP A 84 -13.96 15.48 -30.82
N PRO A 85 -12.99 14.83 -31.49
CA PRO A 85 -11.90 14.08 -30.87
C PRO A 85 -10.85 14.95 -30.15
N SER A 86 -11.13 16.23 -29.91
CA SER A 86 -10.32 17.06 -29.03
C SER A 86 -10.22 16.50 -27.61
N THR A 87 -9.01 16.54 -27.05
CA THR A 87 -8.75 16.13 -25.65
C THR A 87 -9.36 17.08 -24.62
N THR A 88 -9.84 18.25 -25.04
CA THR A 88 -10.60 19.18 -24.19
C THR A 88 -12.02 18.70 -23.90
N ASN A 89 -12.55 17.81 -24.74
CA ASN A 89 -13.92 17.30 -24.63
C ASN A 89 -14.04 16.05 -23.76
N ILE A 90 -12.92 15.62 -23.16
CA ILE A 90 -12.86 14.45 -22.28
C ILE A 90 -11.99 14.80 -21.07
N ARG A 91 -12.28 14.22 -19.91
CA ARG A 91 -11.41 14.39 -18.74
C ARG A 91 -10.08 13.70 -18.99
N THR A 92 -9.00 14.45 -18.94
CA THR A 92 -7.64 13.91 -18.95
C THR A 92 -7.11 13.83 -17.53
N LEU A 93 -6.47 12.71 -17.18
CA LEU A 93 -5.87 12.54 -15.84
C LEU A 93 -4.42 13.06 -15.81
N LYS A 94 -3.79 13.21 -16.97
CA LYS A 94 -2.44 13.77 -17.10
C LYS A 94 -2.49 15.28 -16.89
N GLY A 95 -1.72 15.78 -15.92
CA GLY A 95 -1.68 17.22 -15.60
C GLY A 95 -2.86 17.72 -14.75
N ALA A 96 -3.78 16.84 -14.36
CA ALA A 96 -4.83 17.15 -13.40
C ALA A 96 -4.25 17.34 -11.99
N SER A 97 -4.93 18.11 -11.13
CA SER A 97 -4.53 18.20 -9.72
C SER A 97 -4.62 16.83 -9.02
N THR A 98 -3.89 16.64 -7.92
CA THR A 98 -3.91 15.39 -7.13
C THR A 98 -5.33 14.92 -6.80
N ARG A 99 -6.20 15.87 -6.43
CA ARG A 99 -7.61 15.60 -6.10
C ARG A 99 -8.38 15.13 -7.34
N GLU A 100 -8.22 15.82 -8.46
CA GLU A 100 -8.90 15.48 -9.71
C GLU A 100 -8.39 14.16 -10.28
N ALA A 101 -7.08 13.90 -10.29
CA ALA A 101 -6.52 12.63 -10.75
C ALA A 101 -7.02 11.45 -9.89
N SER A 102 -7.19 11.66 -8.59
CA SER A 102 -7.56 10.60 -7.63
C SER A 102 -9.08 10.42 -7.48
N ALA A 103 -9.89 11.41 -7.87
CA ALA A 103 -11.34 11.38 -7.70
C ALA A 103 -12.01 10.19 -8.38
N GLY A 104 -11.56 9.80 -9.59
CA GLY A 104 -12.10 8.62 -10.28
C GLY A 104 -11.77 7.30 -9.57
N CYS A 105 -10.55 7.20 -9.03
CA CYS A 105 -10.07 6.01 -8.34
C CYS A 105 -10.85 5.76 -7.04
N VAL A 106 -11.08 6.79 -6.24
CA VAL A 106 -11.73 6.64 -4.92
C VAL A 106 -13.22 6.30 -5.02
N LEU A 107 -13.90 6.58 -6.14
CA LEU A 107 -15.30 6.18 -6.33
C LEU A 107 -15.49 4.67 -6.15
N CYS A 108 -14.58 3.87 -6.72
CA CYS A 108 -14.64 2.41 -6.64
C CYS A 108 -13.74 1.84 -5.54
N HIS A 109 -12.57 2.42 -5.29
CA HIS A 109 -11.64 1.88 -4.28
C HIS A 109 -12.05 2.21 -2.83
N ALA A 110 -12.80 3.29 -2.59
CA ALA A 110 -13.30 3.60 -1.25
C ALA A 110 -14.50 2.70 -0.84
N ALA A 111 -15.21 2.14 -1.82
CA ALA A 111 -16.42 1.35 -1.61
C ALA A 111 -16.16 -0.17 -1.50
N GLN A 112 -14.93 -0.64 -1.72
CA GLN A 112 -14.57 -2.05 -1.58
C GLN A 112 -14.47 -2.45 -0.10
N ALA A 113 -14.90 -3.67 0.25
CA ALA A 113 -14.81 -4.20 1.61
C ALA A 113 -13.35 -4.15 2.12
N GLY A 114 -13.15 -3.58 3.30
CA GLY A 114 -11.82 -3.22 3.82
C GLY A 114 -11.38 -1.80 3.50
N GLY A 115 -12.25 -1.02 2.81
CA GLY A 115 -12.16 0.40 2.49
C GLY A 115 -10.75 0.88 2.62
N LEU A 116 -9.91 0.57 1.61
CA LEU A 116 -8.46 0.79 1.62
C LEU A 116 -8.24 2.04 2.43
N ALA A 117 -7.52 1.92 3.54
CA ALA A 117 -7.23 3.03 4.41
C ALA A 117 -6.25 3.99 3.69
N MET A 118 -6.57 4.41 2.45
CA MET A 118 -5.84 5.23 1.47
C MET A 118 -5.47 6.60 2.03
N ARG A 119 -5.69 6.80 3.32
CA ARG A 119 -5.10 7.80 4.16
C ARG A 119 -3.72 7.28 4.56
N THR A 120 -2.74 7.40 3.66
CA THR A 120 -1.39 7.76 4.11
C THR A 120 -1.39 9.27 4.24
N PRO A 121 -1.63 9.83 5.44
CA PRO A 121 -1.80 11.28 5.57
C PRO A 121 -0.55 12.02 5.12
N ALA A 122 0.62 11.38 5.17
CA ALA A 122 1.88 11.92 4.65
C ALA A 122 1.85 12.12 3.12
N HIS A 123 1.58 11.08 2.33
CA HIS A 123 1.54 11.18 0.86
C HIS A 123 0.39 12.09 0.40
N GLN A 124 -0.77 12.02 1.07
CA GLN A 124 -1.87 12.92 0.77
C GLN A 124 -1.54 14.40 1.07
N ARG A 125 -0.91 14.70 2.21
CA ARG A 125 -0.46 16.06 2.55
C ARG A 125 0.64 16.56 1.60
N ALA A 126 1.48 15.65 1.10
CA ALA A 126 2.52 15.95 0.13
C ALA A 126 2.00 16.08 -1.32
N GLY A 127 0.69 15.91 -1.55
CA GLY A 127 0.10 16.06 -2.88
C GLY A 127 0.38 14.89 -3.83
N ILE A 128 0.80 13.73 -3.33
CA ILE A 128 1.06 12.54 -4.15
C ILE A 128 -0.28 11.91 -4.57
N ALA A 129 -0.47 11.75 -5.88
CA ALA A 129 -1.65 11.18 -6.51
C ALA A 129 -1.51 9.67 -6.70
N CYS A 130 -2.63 8.97 -6.92
CA CYS A 130 -2.61 7.54 -7.22
C CYS A 130 -1.73 7.20 -8.42
N LEU A 131 -1.74 8.06 -9.45
CA LEU A 131 -1.01 7.86 -10.71
C LEU A 131 0.49 8.14 -10.62
N ASP A 132 0.98 8.69 -9.50
CA ASP A 132 2.42 8.80 -9.26
C ASP A 132 3.03 7.44 -8.94
N CYS A 133 2.20 6.49 -8.47
CA CYS A 133 2.62 5.12 -8.17
C CYS A 133 1.97 4.07 -9.08
N HIS A 134 0.74 4.32 -9.55
CA HIS A 134 -0.05 3.38 -10.35
C HIS A 134 -0.22 3.84 -11.80
N VAL A 135 -0.51 2.90 -12.70
CA VAL A 135 -0.92 3.18 -14.07
C VAL A 135 -2.41 2.86 -14.26
N PRO A 136 -3.15 3.64 -15.07
CA PRO A 136 -4.61 3.55 -15.16
C PRO A 136 -5.12 2.30 -15.91
N GLY A 137 -4.22 1.46 -16.44
CA GLY A 137 -4.57 0.23 -17.17
C GLY A 137 -4.63 0.38 -18.69
N HIS A 138 -4.03 1.43 -19.27
CA HIS A 138 -3.95 1.63 -20.73
C HIS A 138 -2.86 0.77 -21.42
N ALA A 139 -2.06 0.02 -20.65
CA ALA A 139 -0.92 -0.76 -21.15
C ALA A 139 -1.08 -2.27 -20.89
N ALA A 140 -0.35 -3.06 -21.67
CA ALA A 140 -0.40 -4.52 -21.69
C ALA A 140 -0.22 -5.19 -20.30
N PRO A 141 -0.77 -6.40 -20.10
CA PRO A 141 -0.87 -7.02 -18.79
C PRO A 141 0.46 -7.69 -18.37
N ALA A 142 1.42 -6.93 -17.85
CA ALA A 142 2.47 -7.47 -16.98
C ALA A 142 3.27 -6.36 -16.29
N ALA A 143 2.86 -6.02 -15.07
CA ALA A 143 3.75 -5.72 -13.96
C ALA A 143 2.88 -5.74 -12.70
N GLU A 144 2.97 -6.80 -11.91
CA GLU A 144 2.21 -6.94 -10.67
C GLU A 144 2.44 -5.72 -9.75
N PRO A 145 1.38 -5.03 -9.25
CA PRO A 145 0.07 -4.74 -9.81
C PRO A 145 -0.02 -3.28 -10.28
N LEU A 146 -0.13 -3.05 -11.60
CA LEU A 146 -0.30 -1.73 -12.24
C LEU A 146 0.59 -0.63 -11.65
N LEU A 147 1.83 -0.95 -11.26
CA LEU A 147 2.75 0.07 -10.76
C LEU A 147 3.40 0.82 -11.92
N ALA A 148 3.59 2.12 -11.76
CA ALA A 148 4.33 2.96 -12.70
C ALA A 148 5.81 2.56 -12.80
N ARG A 149 6.34 1.89 -11.77
CA ARG A 149 7.71 1.38 -11.67
C ARG A 149 7.75 0.09 -10.86
N PRO A 150 8.78 -0.75 -11.01
CA PRO A 150 9.01 -1.87 -10.10
C PRO A 150 9.08 -1.42 -8.64
N ARG A 151 8.58 -2.24 -7.70
CA ARG A 151 8.52 -1.91 -6.26
C ARG A 151 9.87 -1.45 -5.70
N ALA A 152 10.96 -2.08 -6.13
CA ALA A 152 12.32 -1.75 -5.72
C ALA A 152 12.74 -0.30 -6.03
N THR A 153 12.17 0.34 -7.06
CA THR A 153 12.54 1.69 -7.50
C THR A 153 11.38 2.68 -7.45
N LEU A 154 10.20 2.25 -6.99
CA LEU A 154 9.01 3.08 -6.90
C LEU A 154 9.19 4.22 -5.88
N CYS A 155 9.79 3.92 -4.75
CA CYS A 155 9.89 4.83 -3.60
C CYS A 155 11.12 5.75 -3.69
N THR A 156 12.19 5.29 -4.33
CA THR A 156 13.53 5.92 -4.29
C THR A 156 13.61 7.36 -4.82
N PRO A 157 12.77 7.83 -5.76
CA PRO A 157 12.82 9.23 -6.20
C PRO A 157 12.50 10.23 -5.08
N CYS A 158 11.70 9.81 -4.10
CA CYS A 158 11.30 10.65 -2.96
C CYS A 158 11.99 10.21 -1.66
N HIS A 159 12.23 8.90 -1.49
CA HIS A 159 12.84 8.29 -0.30
C HIS A 159 14.28 7.82 -0.54
N ALA A 160 15.09 8.72 -1.10
CA ALA A 160 16.49 8.41 -1.45
C ALA A 160 17.35 8.14 -0.21
N THR A 161 17.07 8.82 0.90
CA THR A 161 17.80 8.65 2.16
C THR A 161 17.57 7.26 2.75
N GLU A 162 16.33 6.79 2.80
CA GLU A 162 16.00 5.46 3.30
C GLU A 162 16.57 4.39 2.38
N ALA A 163 16.48 4.57 1.06
CA ALA A 163 17.08 3.66 0.09
C ALA A 163 18.60 3.53 0.27
N ALA A 164 19.29 4.63 0.55
CA ALA A 164 20.73 4.62 0.82
C ALA A 164 21.08 3.90 2.13
N GLN A 165 20.21 3.96 3.15
CA GLN A 165 20.45 3.26 4.42
C GLN A 165 20.49 1.73 4.25
N PHE A 166 19.74 1.17 3.30
CA PHE A 166 19.81 -0.27 3.00
C PHE A 166 21.14 -0.71 2.37
N ALA A 167 21.98 0.22 1.92
CA ALA A 167 23.33 -0.07 1.44
C ALA A 167 24.38 -0.09 2.56
N LEU A 168 24.00 0.22 3.80
CA LEU A 168 24.91 0.18 4.96
C LEU A 168 25.31 -1.26 5.31
N PRO A 169 26.45 -1.46 6.02
CA PRO A 169 26.96 -2.80 6.35
C PRO A 169 25.94 -3.68 7.08
N TYR A 170 25.17 -3.08 7.99
CA TYR A 170 24.09 -3.72 8.75
C TYR A 170 22.75 -3.14 8.33
N ALA A 171 21.96 -3.90 7.60
CA ALA A 171 20.65 -3.52 7.09
C ALA A 171 19.75 -4.75 6.98
N HIS A 172 18.43 -4.56 6.96
CA HIS A 172 17.50 -5.65 6.67
C HIS A 172 17.66 -6.09 5.21
N ARG A 173 18.08 -7.35 5.02
CA ARG A 173 18.26 -7.98 3.70
C ARG A 173 18.02 -9.48 3.76
N GLU A 174 17.58 -10.04 2.63
CA GLU A 174 17.58 -11.48 2.38
C GLU A 174 18.81 -11.82 1.54
N GLY A 175 19.83 -12.41 2.17
CA GLY A 175 21.12 -12.64 1.54
C GLY A 175 21.77 -11.32 1.11
N THR A 176 21.93 -11.11 -0.19
CA THR A 176 22.49 -9.87 -0.78
C THR A 176 21.43 -8.84 -1.18
N LYS A 177 20.14 -9.17 -1.08
CA LYS A 177 19.05 -8.32 -1.57
C LYS A 177 18.38 -7.56 -0.42
N PRO A 178 18.25 -6.23 -0.48
CA PRO A 178 17.51 -5.49 0.53
C PRO A 178 16.02 -5.90 0.51
N PHE A 179 15.38 -5.87 1.68
CA PHE A 179 13.93 -6.07 1.75
C PHE A 179 13.19 -4.96 0.98
N GLU A 180 12.02 -5.28 0.43
CA GLU A 180 11.16 -4.28 -0.18
C GLU A 180 10.53 -3.37 0.89
N CYS A 181 10.35 -2.08 0.58
CA CYS A 181 9.76 -1.11 1.51
C CYS A 181 8.39 -1.58 2.03
N MET A 182 7.61 -2.23 1.16
CA MET A 182 6.24 -2.68 1.45
C MET A 182 6.19 -3.92 2.35
N SER A 183 7.32 -4.61 2.57
CA SER A 183 7.40 -5.66 3.59
C SER A 183 7.20 -5.09 5.00
N CYS A 184 7.49 -3.80 5.21
CA CYS A 184 7.34 -3.13 6.50
C CYS A 184 6.46 -1.86 6.45
N HIS A 185 6.13 -1.30 5.28
CA HIS A 185 5.27 -0.11 5.18
C HIS A 185 3.99 -0.40 4.40
N SER A 186 2.86 0.11 4.91
CA SER A 186 1.62 0.19 4.12
C SER A 186 1.48 1.60 3.54
N ILE A 187 1.57 1.69 2.21
CA ILE A 187 1.45 2.95 1.45
C ILE A 187 -0.01 3.35 1.19
N HIS A 188 -0.93 2.40 1.33
CA HIS A 188 -2.37 2.62 1.28
C HIS A 188 -2.98 2.62 2.68
N GLY A 189 -2.16 2.84 3.72
CA GLY A 189 -2.54 2.85 5.13
C GLY A 189 -3.10 1.52 5.65
N GLY A 190 -3.36 1.48 6.95
CA GLY A 190 -4.12 0.44 7.63
C GLY A 190 -5.08 1.10 8.61
N THR A 191 -6.11 0.40 9.07
CA THR A 191 -7.13 0.94 9.98
C THR A 191 -6.56 1.44 11.32
N THR A 192 -5.31 1.10 11.66
CA THR A 192 -4.70 1.37 12.98
C THR A 192 -3.34 2.08 12.96
N VAL A 193 -2.63 2.20 11.82
CA VAL A 193 -1.22 2.67 11.83
C VAL A 193 -1.01 3.79 10.82
N ARG A 194 -0.57 4.97 11.26
CA ARG A 194 -0.27 6.11 10.38
C ARG A 194 1.10 5.95 9.72
N GLY A 195 1.31 4.87 8.95
CA GLY A 195 2.47 4.70 8.06
C GLY A 195 3.87 4.59 8.71
N ARG A 196 4.01 4.95 9.98
CA ARG A 196 5.20 4.80 10.82
C ARG A 196 5.15 3.46 11.56
N ILE A 197 6.23 2.70 11.47
CA ILE A 197 6.36 1.41 12.15
C ILE A 197 6.29 1.61 13.67
N GLU A 198 6.73 2.76 14.17
CA GLU A 198 6.70 3.12 15.59
C GLU A 198 5.26 3.23 16.14
N GLU A 199 4.27 3.48 15.29
CA GLU A 199 2.88 3.67 15.69
C GLU A 199 2.06 2.38 15.71
N ASP A 200 2.64 1.24 15.31
CA ASP A 200 1.94 -0.06 15.31
C ASP A 200 2.14 -0.86 16.60
N GLY A 201 2.76 -0.27 17.63
CA GLY A 201 3.11 -0.99 18.86
C GLY A 201 4.17 -2.07 18.62
N GLN A 202 5.00 -1.90 17.59
CA GLN A 202 6.11 -2.78 17.16
C GLN A 202 5.67 -4.13 16.59
N GLN A 203 4.41 -4.26 16.20
CA GLN A 203 3.84 -5.52 15.70
C GLN A 203 4.51 -5.99 14.40
N ARG A 204 4.91 -5.06 13.53
CA ARG A 204 5.66 -5.39 12.31
C ARG A 204 6.99 -6.07 12.60
N CYS A 205 7.71 -5.64 13.63
CA CYS A 205 9.00 -6.20 13.99
C CYS A 205 8.85 -7.66 14.41
N VAL A 206 7.89 -7.94 15.30
CA VAL A 206 7.66 -9.28 15.88
C VAL A 206 6.90 -10.22 14.95
N THR A 207 6.45 -9.76 13.77
CA THR A 207 5.96 -10.64 12.71
C THR A 207 7.06 -11.58 12.22
N CYS A 208 8.32 -11.11 12.23
CA CYS A 208 9.49 -11.92 11.91
C CYS A 208 10.35 -12.23 13.14
N HIS A 209 10.56 -11.25 14.02
CA HIS A 209 11.31 -11.40 15.28
C HIS A 209 10.41 -11.92 16.41
N THR A 210 9.79 -13.07 16.19
CA THR A 210 8.81 -13.66 17.11
C THR A 210 9.43 -14.00 18.47
N GLU A 211 10.73 -14.26 18.52
CA GLU A 211 11.48 -14.51 19.75
C GLU A 211 11.62 -13.28 20.65
N LYS A 212 11.33 -12.09 20.12
CA LYS A 212 11.31 -10.82 20.87
C LYS A 212 9.90 -10.38 21.23
N ALA A 213 8.89 -11.16 20.85
CA ALA A 213 7.50 -10.85 21.16
C ALA A 213 7.26 -10.90 22.67
N GLY A 214 6.59 -9.87 23.18
CA GLY A 214 6.07 -9.88 24.54
C GLY A 214 4.76 -10.70 24.67
N PRO A 215 4.19 -10.75 25.88
CA PRO A 215 4.67 -10.09 27.09
C PRO A 215 5.85 -10.81 27.75
N HIS A 216 6.81 -10.03 28.24
CA HIS A 216 7.86 -10.52 29.13
C HIS A 216 7.40 -10.34 30.58
N VAL A 217 7.67 -11.30 31.47
CA VAL A 217 7.40 -11.17 32.92
C VAL A 217 8.07 -9.92 33.47
N TYR A 218 9.29 -9.64 33.01
CA TYR A 218 10.04 -8.44 33.34
C TYR A 218 10.41 -7.70 32.05
N PRO A 219 9.60 -6.70 31.63
CA PRO A 219 9.84 -5.97 30.39
C PRO A 219 10.91 -4.89 30.54
N HIS A 220 11.70 -4.66 29.49
CA HIS A 220 12.58 -3.49 29.39
C HIS A 220 11.74 -2.25 28.98
N PRO A 221 11.53 -1.25 29.86
CA PRO A 221 10.50 -0.23 29.65
C PRO A 221 10.60 0.59 28.35
N PRO A 222 11.81 0.96 27.86
CA PRO A 222 11.96 1.62 26.56
C PRO A 222 11.32 0.87 25.39
N MET A 223 11.21 -0.47 25.45
CA MET A 223 10.49 -1.21 24.41
C MET A 223 8.99 -1.00 24.49
N ALA A 224 8.40 -0.88 25.67
CA ALA A 224 6.97 -0.63 25.78
C ALA A 224 6.61 0.81 25.35
N VAL A 225 7.51 1.77 25.58
CA VAL A 225 7.24 3.22 25.39
C VAL A 225 7.71 3.74 24.03
N ASN A 226 8.97 3.49 23.67
CA ASN A 226 9.62 4.05 22.48
C ASN A 226 9.80 3.01 21.35
N GLY A 227 9.70 1.74 21.71
CA GLY A 227 9.74 0.60 20.82
C GLY A 227 11.10 0.26 20.25
N CYS A 228 11.12 -0.71 19.33
CA CYS A 228 12.36 -1.24 18.74
C CYS A 228 13.26 -0.15 18.14
N ALA A 229 12.66 0.91 17.57
CA ALA A 229 13.37 2.01 16.93
C ALA A 229 14.12 2.94 17.90
N ALA A 230 13.91 2.80 19.22
CA ALA A 230 14.71 3.50 20.22
C ALA A 230 16.19 3.10 20.15
N CYS A 231 16.43 1.81 19.90
CA CYS A 231 17.76 1.23 19.86
C CYS A 231 18.18 0.84 18.43
N HIS A 232 17.24 0.50 17.55
CA HIS A 232 17.53 -0.01 16.20
C HIS A 232 17.17 0.98 15.08
N ARG A 233 17.92 0.93 13.99
CA ARG A 233 17.66 1.62 12.72
C ARG A 233 17.15 0.61 11.68
N PRO A 234 15.83 0.49 11.46
CA PRO A 234 15.25 -0.61 10.68
C PRO A 234 15.65 -0.63 9.20
N HIS A 235 16.06 0.48 8.59
CA HIS A 235 16.58 0.47 7.22
C HIS A 235 18.05 0.04 7.16
N GLY A 236 18.86 0.54 8.09
CA GLY A 236 20.27 0.18 8.21
C GLY A 236 21.08 1.13 9.09
N SER A 237 22.26 0.67 9.50
CA SER A 237 23.22 1.37 10.34
C SER A 237 24.67 0.98 9.98
N PRO A 238 25.65 1.88 10.17
CA PRO A 238 27.06 1.47 10.21
C PRO A 238 27.39 0.61 11.44
N ASN A 239 26.52 0.59 12.46
CA ASN A 239 26.75 -0.12 13.71
C ASN A 239 26.16 -1.54 13.67
N PRO A 240 26.84 -2.55 14.26
CA PRO A 240 26.32 -3.91 14.38
C PRO A 240 24.90 -3.96 14.94
N PHE A 241 24.13 -4.98 14.53
CA PHE A 241 22.71 -5.16 14.93
C PHE A 241 21.80 -3.96 14.62
N MET A 242 22.21 -3.13 13.67
CA MET A 242 21.50 -1.92 13.27
C MET A 242 21.35 -0.91 14.41
N LEU A 243 22.27 -0.85 15.37
CA LEU A 243 22.12 0.02 16.54
C LEU A 243 22.22 1.51 16.19
N THR A 244 21.49 2.35 16.93
CA THR A 244 21.53 3.82 16.83
C THR A 244 22.84 4.42 17.36
N ARG A 245 23.62 3.64 18.11
CA ARG A 245 24.94 4.00 18.65
C ARG A 245 26.01 2.95 18.32
N PRO A 246 27.29 3.35 18.24
CA PRO A 246 28.38 2.45 17.90
C PRO A 246 28.79 1.50 19.02
N SER A 247 28.50 1.85 20.28
CA SER A 247 28.78 1.00 21.44
C SER A 247 27.52 0.74 22.26
N THR A 248 27.42 -0.47 22.81
CA THR A 248 26.35 -0.86 23.74
C THR A 248 26.38 0.00 25.00
N THR A 249 27.58 0.31 25.52
CA THR A 249 27.73 1.21 26.68
C THR A 249 27.07 2.56 26.43
N GLN A 250 27.39 3.23 25.31
CA GLN A 250 26.80 4.54 25.01
C GLN A 250 25.30 4.47 24.84
N LEU A 251 24.79 3.39 24.22
CA LEU A 251 23.35 3.19 24.07
C LEU A 251 22.64 3.07 25.42
N CYS A 252 23.19 2.25 26.33
CA CYS A 252 22.62 2.06 27.67
C CYS A 252 22.66 3.36 28.48
N LEU A 253 23.80 4.04 28.47
CA LEU A 253 24.02 5.27 29.25
C LEU A 253 23.19 6.48 28.77
N GLU A 254 22.47 6.38 27.65
CA GLU A 254 21.47 7.40 27.28
C GLU A 254 20.31 7.50 28.27
N CYS A 255 19.98 6.37 28.91
CA CYS A 255 18.92 6.29 29.92
C CYS A 255 19.49 5.96 31.30
N HIS A 256 20.51 5.10 31.35
CA HIS A 256 21.09 4.54 32.56
C HIS A 256 22.26 5.42 33.06
N THR A 257 21.92 6.62 33.53
CA THR A 257 22.93 7.63 33.93
C THR A 257 23.45 7.44 35.36
N ASP A 258 22.77 6.64 36.18
CA ASP A 258 23.12 6.36 37.57
C ASP A 258 23.45 4.87 37.76
N THR A 259 24.52 4.43 37.10
CA THR A 259 24.96 3.02 37.17
C THR A 259 25.43 2.69 38.59
N PRO A 260 24.99 1.57 39.19
CA PRO A 260 25.41 1.18 40.53
C PRO A 260 26.92 1.13 40.69
N SER A 261 27.43 1.46 41.89
CA SER A 261 28.87 1.60 42.17
C SER A 261 29.73 0.36 41.94
N PHE A 262 29.12 -0.82 41.81
CA PHE A 262 29.81 -2.06 41.48
C PHE A 262 30.05 -2.25 39.96
N HIS A 263 29.51 -1.38 39.11
CA HIS A 263 29.81 -1.33 37.68
C HIS A 263 31.10 -0.54 37.41
N ASP A 264 32.23 -1.24 37.29
CA ASP A 264 33.51 -0.62 36.95
C ASP A 264 33.68 -0.44 35.43
N LEU A 265 33.04 0.60 34.88
CA LEU A 265 33.16 0.96 33.46
C LEU A 265 34.55 1.48 33.07
N SER A 266 35.46 1.71 34.04
CA SER A 266 36.84 2.09 33.74
C SER A 266 37.59 0.95 33.03
N GLN A 267 37.26 -0.30 33.37
CA GLN A 267 37.85 -1.49 32.77
C GLN A 267 37.14 -1.86 31.47
N PRO A 268 37.87 -2.05 30.34
CA PRO A 268 37.26 -2.41 29.06
C PRO A 268 36.42 -3.69 29.10
N ALA A 269 36.77 -4.65 29.95
CA ALA A 269 36.05 -5.92 30.10
C ALA A 269 34.60 -5.75 30.55
N PHE A 270 34.28 -4.68 31.29
CA PHE A 270 32.95 -4.43 31.85
C PHE A 270 32.15 -3.37 31.09
N ARG A 271 32.70 -2.80 30.01
CA ARG A 271 31.98 -1.79 29.22
C ARG A 271 30.85 -2.40 28.40
N SER A 272 30.95 -3.67 28.03
CA SER A 272 29.89 -4.35 27.29
C SER A 272 28.77 -4.79 28.24
N CYS A 273 27.79 -3.91 28.49
CA CYS A 273 26.66 -4.18 29.40
C CYS A 273 25.96 -5.53 29.09
N VAL A 274 25.86 -5.87 27.80
CA VAL A 274 25.22 -7.10 27.32
C VAL A 274 25.98 -8.39 27.61
N SER A 275 27.20 -8.33 28.18
CA SER A 275 27.91 -9.55 28.64
C SER A 275 27.33 -10.11 29.94
N CYS A 276 26.59 -9.30 30.69
CA CYS A 276 25.91 -9.70 31.93
C CYS A 276 24.40 -9.48 31.81
N HIS A 277 23.97 -8.39 31.18
CA HIS A 277 22.56 -8.09 30.90
C HIS A 277 22.14 -8.64 29.53
N GLU A 278 22.05 -9.96 29.42
CA GLU A 278 21.79 -10.65 28.14
C GLU A 278 20.33 -10.52 27.65
N ALA A 279 19.39 -10.24 28.56
CA ALA A 279 17.96 -10.18 28.27
C ALA A 279 17.46 -8.75 28.00
N VAL A 280 18.24 -7.93 27.27
CA VAL A 280 17.92 -6.51 26.97
C VAL A 280 16.55 -6.27 26.33
N HIS A 281 15.94 -7.32 25.74
CA HIS A 281 14.61 -7.24 25.14
C HIS A 281 13.46 -7.56 26.12
N GLY A 282 13.78 -7.84 27.38
CA GLY A 282 12.86 -8.35 28.40
C GLY A 282 13.23 -9.77 28.83
N SER A 283 12.97 -10.07 30.10
CA SER A 283 13.31 -11.35 30.73
C SER A 283 12.05 -12.09 31.18
N GLN A 284 12.07 -13.42 31.02
CA GLN A 284 11.01 -14.31 31.50
C GLN A 284 11.35 -14.96 32.86
N ARG A 285 12.56 -14.76 33.39
CA ARG A 285 13.07 -15.54 34.54
C ARG A 285 13.60 -14.67 35.67
N ASP A 286 14.41 -13.66 35.35
CA ASP A 286 15.07 -12.82 36.35
C ASP A 286 15.20 -11.38 35.82
N PRO A 287 14.76 -10.36 36.58
CA PRO A 287 14.90 -8.98 36.17
C PRO A 287 16.36 -8.52 36.03
N LYS A 288 17.31 -9.10 36.76
CA LYS A 288 18.74 -8.73 36.70
C LYS A 288 19.39 -9.00 35.35
N LEU A 289 18.77 -9.84 34.52
CA LEU A 289 19.24 -10.08 33.15
C LEU A 289 19.02 -8.88 32.21
N PHE A 290 18.34 -7.83 32.66
CA PHE A 290 18.27 -6.54 31.96
C PHE A 290 18.29 -5.31 32.86
N GLN A 291 18.04 -5.46 34.16
CA GLN A 291 18.16 -4.40 35.16
C GLN A 291 19.57 -4.33 35.71
N GLU A 292 19.99 -3.11 36.05
CA GLU A 292 21.26 -2.76 36.67
C GLU A 292 21.34 -3.13 38.15
#